data_AF-A0AAP5Q7V1-F1
#
_entry.id   AF-A0AAP5Q7V1-F1
#
_cell.length_a   1.000
_cell.length_b   1.000
_cell.length_c   1.000
_cell.angle_alpha   90.00
_cell.angle_beta   90.00
_cell.angle_gamma   90.00
#
_symmetry.space_group_name_H-M   'P 1'
#
loop_
_entity.id
_entity.type
_entity.pdbx_description
1 polymer ?
#
loop_
_entity_poly.entity_id
_entity_poly.type
_entity_poly.pdbx_seq_one_letter_code
_entity_poly.pdbx_strand_id
1 'polypeptide(L)'
;MKSLPNEDQLQEAFVDFSMLAFELLERADKDYRYLKFSAVNAQVALELFLKFHFTKNGKLHHIQKKKNGVAQNEYIDFSQILNLYYSTRTWSFGVKRELVALLNARNSILHKARHTGAPEELAINVVKTLYFIHSTWHSDFGGLLFQRSYGLPPPISKNKMWRKGVQGFVEQLESVHDMDIRTCLACQQHSVITGEFFGLEGAEGMEYLICLNCFDSLDIEHEARLIRCHVCHSRTYIVEALNEQERQLYAGKCTACLEDNFVRRCIQCESFYHPEDGEFNKKGRYFCSLACLECGSDRF
;
A
#
# COMPACT_ATOMS: atom_id res chain seq x y z
N MET A 1 33.31 -14.68 -21.01
CA MET A 1 33.00 -13.89 -19.79
C MET A 1 31.48 -13.75 -19.71
N LYS A 2 30.86 -13.97 -18.54
CA LYS A 2 29.43 -13.70 -18.38
C LYS A 2 29.21 -12.19 -18.41
N SER A 3 28.29 -11.71 -19.23
CA SER A 3 27.85 -10.31 -19.26
C SER A 3 27.07 -9.98 -17.98
N LEU A 4 26.97 -8.70 -17.66
CA LEU A 4 26.00 -8.27 -16.65
C LEU A 4 24.57 -8.61 -17.12
N PRO A 5 23.64 -8.91 -16.19
CA PRO A 5 22.24 -9.11 -16.54
C PRO A 5 21.66 -7.87 -17.23
N ASN A 6 20.79 -8.08 -18.22
CA ASN A 6 20.06 -7.00 -18.88
C ASN A 6 18.85 -6.53 -18.03
N GLU A 7 18.12 -5.51 -18.50
CA GLU A 7 16.96 -4.95 -17.79
C GLU A 7 15.89 -6.02 -17.50
N ASP A 8 15.49 -6.81 -18.51
CA ASP A 8 14.45 -7.83 -18.38
C ASP A 8 14.82 -8.90 -17.36
N GLN A 9 16.07 -9.38 -17.39
CA GLN A 9 16.59 -10.36 -16.44
C GLN A 9 16.62 -9.84 -15.01
N LEU A 10 16.93 -8.55 -14.82
CA LEU A 10 16.87 -7.92 -13.50
C LEU A 10 15.42 -7.77 -13.04
N GLN A 11 14.52 -7.41 -13.95
CA GLN A 11 13.10 -7.25 -13.68
C GLN A 11 12.45 -8.56 -13.22
N GLU A 12 12.56 -9.60 -14.04
CA GLU A 12 12.07 -10.94 -13.74
C GLU A 12 12.61 -11.42 -12.38
N ALA A 13 13.93 -11.31 -12.18
CA ALA A 13 14.53 -11.78 -10.96
C ALA A 13 14.06 -11.03 -9.70
N PHE A 14 13.99 -9.69 -9.69
CA PHE A 14 13.55 -9.00 -8.48
C PHE A 14 12.07 -9.26 -8.17
N VAL A 15 11.23 -9.44 -9.19
CA VAL A 15 9.82 -9.81 -9.02
C VAL A 15 9.72 -11.20 -8.39
N ASP A 16 10.40 -12.20 -8.95
CA ASP A 16 10.41 -13.56 -8.43
C ASP A 16 10.88 -13.63 -6.97
N PHE A 17 11.98 -12.96 -6.64
CA PHE A 17 12.49 -12.91 -5.26
C PHE A 17 11.54 -12.17 -4.32
N SER A 18 10.85 -11.13 -4.79
CA SER A 18 9.84 -10.40 -3.99
C SER A 18 8.63 -11.29 -3.69
N MET A 19 8.10 -11.98 -4.70
CA MET A 19 6.95 -12.86 -4.56
C MET A 19 7.28 -14.09 -3.70
N LEU A 20 8.46 -14.68 -3.86
CA LEU A 20 8.92 -15.76 -2.99
C LEU A 20 9.08 -15.29 -1.54
N ALA A 21 9.62 -14.09 -1.32
CA ALA A 21 9.70 -13.52 0.03
C ALA A 21 8.32 -13.35 0.67
N PHE A 22 7.34 -12.89 -0.11
CA PHE A 22 5.95 -12.74 0.31
C PHE A 22 5.30 -14.08 0.67
N GLU A 23 5.43 -15.12 -0.19
CA GLU A 23 4.92 -16.47 0.07
C GLU A 23 5.54 -17.11 1.32
N LEU A 24 6.84 -16.90 1.54
CA LEU A 24 7.54 -17.39 2.72
C LEU A 24 7.05 -16.68 3.98
N LEU A 25 6.80 -15.38 3.91
CA LEU A 25 6.25 -14.62 5.04
C LEU A 25 4.85 -15.12 5.43
N GLU A 26 4.01 -15.46 4.46
CA GLU A 26 2.69 -16.07 4.73
C GLU A 26 2.80 -17.36 5.56
N ARG A 27 3.89 -18.12 5.41
CA ARG A 27 4.14 -19.37 6.15
C ARG A 27 4.86 -19.16 7.48
N ALA A 28 5.30 -17.94 7.79
CA ALA A 28 6.11 -17.64 8.98
C ALA A 28 5.45 -17.99 10.31
N ASP A 29 4.11 -17.90 10.39
CA ASP A 29 3.36 -18.25 11.61
C ASP A 29 3.41 -19.76 11.92
N LYS A 30 3.60 -20.60 10.90
CA LYS A 30 3.71 -22.06 11.06
C LYS A 30 5.13 -22.46 11.46
N ASP A 31 6.12 -21.80 10.89
CA ASP A 31 7.53 -22.05 11.17
C ASP A 31 8.37 -20.80 10.92
N TYR A 32 9.00 -20.32 11.99
CA TYR A 32 9.85 -19.14 11.99
C TYR A 32 11.02 -19.21 10.98
N ARG A 33 11.46 -20.40 10.57
CA ARG A 33 12.47 -20.55 9.51
C ARG A 33 12.04 -19.85 8.21
N TYR A 34 10.74 -19.88 7.89
CA TYR A 34 10.23 -19.20 6.71
C TYR A 34 10.39 -17.68 6.79
N LEU A 35 10.29 -17.07 7.99
CA LEU A 35 10.56 -15.64 8.17
C LEU A 35 12.02 -15.29 7.88
N LYS A 36 12.96 -16.14 8.31
CA LYS A 36 14.39 -15.95 7.99
C LYS A 36 14.64 -16.03 6.48
N PHE A 37 14.04 -17.00 5.80
CA PHE A 37 14.18 -17.13 4.35
C PHE A 37 13.47 -15.99 3.61
N SER A 38 12.32 -15.53 4.10
CA SER A 38 11.64 -14.35 3.58
C SER A 38 12.55 -13.12 3.64
N ALA A 39 13.23 -12.89 4.77
CA ALA A 39 14.20 -11.80 4.92
C ALA A 39 15.39 -11.88 3.97
N VAL A 40 15.94 -13.09 3.75
CA VAL A 40 17.02 -13.28 2.78
C VAL A 40 16.54 -12.98 1.37
N ASN A 41 15.37 -13.48 0.97
CA ASN A 41 14.82 -13.25 -0.37
C ASN A 41 14.43 -11.79 -0.60
N ALA A 42 13.83 -11.11 0.39
CA ALA A 42 13.52 -9.68 0.31
C ALA A 42 14.78 -8.82 0.15
N GLN A 43 15.89 -9.19 0.80
CA GLN A 43 17.16 -8.48 0.63
C GLN A 43 17.76 -8.69 -0.77
N VAL A 44 17.68 -9.92 -1.30
CA VAL A 44 18.12 -10.21 -2.67
C VAL A 44 17.26 -9.46 -3.67
N ALA A 45 15.94 -9.43 -3.49
CA ALA A 45 15.01 -8.66 -4.30
C ALA A 45 15.38 -7.17 -4.31
N LEU A 46 15.66 -6.59 -3.14
CA LEU A 46 16.07 -5.19 -3.02
C LEU A 46 17.37 -4.89 -3.80
N GLU A 47 18.36 -5.78 -3.70
CA GLU A 47 19.62 -5.63 -4.44
C GLU A 47 19.41 -5.67 -5.96
N LEU A 48 18.60 -6.60 -6.44
CA LEU A 48 18.25 -6.74 -7.84
C LEU A 48 17.41 -5.55 -8.33
N PHE A 49 16.45 -5.09 -7.52
CA PHE A 49 15.63 -3.93 -7.83
C PHE A 49 16.45 -2.66 -7.98
N LEU A 50 17.42 -2.39 -7.09
CA LEU A 50 18.28 -1.21 -7.27
C LEU A 50 19.16 -1.31 -8.51
N LYS A 51 19.66 -2.50 -8.85
CA LYS A 51 20.39 -2.72 -10.11
C LYS A 51 19.51 -2.48 -11.33
N PHE A 52 18.26 -2.95 -11.29
CA PHE A 52 17.23 -2.67 -12.30
C PHE A 52 17.00 -1.16 -12.42
N HIS A 53 16.77 -0.47 -11.29
CA HIS A 53 16.49 0.97 -11.23
C HIS A 53 17.58 1.80 -11.91
N PHE A 54 18.85 1.53 -11.60
CA PHE A 54 19.97 2.23 -12.24
C PHE A 54 20.13 1.85 -13.71
N THR A 55 19.90 0.58 -14.08
CA THR A 55 19.99 0.11 -15.47
C THR A 55 18.92 0.77 -16.34
N LYS A 56 17.65 0.73 -15.91
CA LYS A 56 16.50 1.29 -16.62
C LYS A 56 16.60 2.80 -16.79
N ASN A 57 17.21 3.49 -15.82
CA ASN A 57 17.49 4.93 -15.91
C ASN A 57 18.75 5.29 -16.73
N GLY A 58 19.39 4.33 -17.42
CA GLY A 58 20.62 4.58 -18.21
C GLY A 58 21.86 4.89 -17.36
N LYS A 59 21.83 4.59 -16.06
CA LYS A 59 22.87 4.93 -15.07
C LYS A 59 23.71 3.72 -14.63
N LEU A 60 23.74 2.65 -15.43
CA LEU A 60 24.53 1.43 -15.16
C LEU A 60 26.00 1.72 -14.82
N HIS A 61 26.62 2.67 -15.53
CA HIS A 61 28.02 3.04 -15.37
C HIS A 61 28.36 3.63 -13.98
N HIS A 62 27.36 4.07 -13.20
CA HIS A 62 27.55 4.53 -11.83
C HIS A 62 27.68 3.37 -10.83
N ILE A 63 27.06 2.22 -11.13
CA ILE A 63 27.03 1.04 -10.25
C ILE A 63 27.89 -0.10 -10.75
N GLN A 64 28.60 0.11 -11.87
CA GLN A 64 29.54 -0.84 -12.43
C GLN A 64 30.93 -0.64 -11.83
N LYS A 65 31.57 -1.75 -11.46
CA LYS A 65 32.92 -1.75 -10.89
C LYS A 65 33.93 -1.29 -11.93
N LYS A 66 34.86 -0.42 -11.51
CA LYS A 66 35.98 0.06 -12.35
C LYS A 66 37.29 -0.42 -11.76
N LYS A 67 38.17 -0.96 -12.61
CA LYS A 67 39.55 -1.33 -12.25
C LYS A 67 40.49 -0.57 -13.17
N ASN A 68 41.36 0.27 -12.62
CA ASN A 68 42.26 1.15 -13.38
C ASN A 68 41.50 2.01 -14.42
N GLY A 69 40.32 2.53 -14.07
CA GLY A 69 39.48 3.32 -14.98
C GLY A 69 38.67 2.50 -16.00
N VAL A 70 38.93 1.19 -16.12
CA VAL A 70 38.23 0.31 -17.07
C VAL A 70 37.05 -0.38 -16.40
N ALA A 71 35.88 -0.28 -17.03
CA ALA A 71 34.65 -0.95 -16.61
C ALA A 71 34.81 -2.47 -16.56
N GLN A 72 34.30 -3.09 -15.50
CA GLN A 72 34.29 -4.55 -15.31
C GLN A 72 32.86 -5.07 -15.45
N ASN A 73 32.69 -6.34 -15.82
CA ASN A 73 31.37 -7.00 -15.84
C ASN A 73 30.92 -7.43 -14.43
N GLU A 74 31.05 -6.52 -13.47
CA GLU A 74 30.70 -6.71 -12.06
C GLU A 74 30.04 -5.43 -11.53
N TYR A 75 29.06 -5.58 -10.65
CA TYR A 75 28.51 -4.47 -9.88
C TYR A 75 29.41 -4.12 -8.71
N ILE A 76 29.35 -2.87 -8.25
CA ILE A 76 29.93 -2.46 -6.96
C ILE A 76 29.13 -3.06 -5.79
N ASP A 77 29.65 -2.92 -4.58
CA ASP A 77 28.99 -3.47 -3.38
C ASP A 77 27.59 -2.87 -3.19
N PHE A 78 26.64 -3.69 -2.75
CA PHE A 78 25.24 -3.27 -2.58
C PHE A 78 25.10 -2.07 -1.63
N SER A 79 25.90 -1.98 -0.56
CA SER A 79 25.86 -0.83 0.35
C SER A 79 26.23 0.48 -0.36
N GLN A 80 27.13 0.42 -1.35
CA GLN A 80 27.50 1.57 -2.17
C GLN A 80 26.38 1.95 -3.14
N ILE A 81 25.71 0.96 -3.75
CA ILE A 81 24.54 1.18 -4.62
C ILE A 81 23.40 1.85 -3.81
N LEU A 82 23.11 1.33 -2.61
CA LEU A 82 22.10 1.89 -1.72
C LEU A 82 22.45 3.32 -1.29
N ASN A 83 23.72 3.58 -0.92
CA ASN A 83 24.19 4.92 -0.60
C ASN A 83 23.99 5.88 -1.78
N LEU A 84 24.33 5.44 -2.99
CA LEU A 84 24.19 6.23 -4.21
C LEU A 84 22.72 6.58 -4.48
N TYR A 85 21.82 5.59 -4.39
CA TYR A 85 20.37 5.80 -4.56
C TYR A 85 19.84 6.93 -3.66
N TYR A 86 20.12 6.88 -2.35
CA TYR A 86 19.68 7.91 -1.42
C TYR A 86 20.41 9.24 -1.55
N SER A 87 21.66 9.26 -2.05
CA SER A 87 22.37 10.53 -2.29
C SER A 87 21.85 11.31 -3.50
N THR A 88 21.12 10.64 -4.40
CA THR A 88 20.63 11.22 -5.65
C THR A 88 19.15 11.55 -5.63
N ARG A 89 18.46 11.31 -4.51
CA ARG A 89 17.02 11.53 -4.34
C ARG A 89 16.75 12.51 -3.22
N THR A 90 15.81 13.43 -3.47
CA THR A 90 15.25 14.35 -2.47
C THR A 90 14.17 13.68 -1.63
N TRP A 91 13.56 12.61 -2.14
CA TRP A 91 12.48 11.90 -1.48
C TRP A 91 12.49 10.41 -1.84
N SER A 92 11.97 9.55 -0.94
CA SER A 92 11.84 8.10 -1.14
C SER A 92 10.74 7.50 -0.25
N PHE A 93 10.06 6.48 -0.76
CA PHE A 93 9.08 5.66 -0.01
C PHE A 93 9.66 4.79 1.12
N GLY A 94 10.98 4.82 1.33
CA GLY A 94 11.65 4.04 2.38
C GLY A 94 12.76 4.84 3.04
N VAL A 95 13.17 4.40 4.23
CA VAL A 95 14.28 5.02 4.95
C VAL A 95 15.51 4.14 4.83
N LYS A 96 16.61 4.74 4.38
CA LYS A 96 17.90 4.06 4.16
C LYS A 96 18.33 3.17 5.34
N ARG A 97 18.19 3.66 6.57
CA ARG A 97 18.58 2.94 7.80
C ARG A 97 17.82 1.62 7.95
N GLU A 98 16.57 1.56 7.52
CA GLU A 98 15.70 0.37 7.63
C GLU A 98 16.10 -0.67 6.58
N LEU A 99 16.38 -0.23 5.35
CA LEU A 99 16.90 -1.11 4.30
C LEU A 99 18.28 -1.68 4.66
N VAL A 100 19.12 -0.90 5.35
CA VAL A 100 20.38 -1.39 5.93
C VAL A 100 20.13 -2.40 7.05
N ALA A 101 19.07 -2.25 7.85
CA ALA A 101 18.73 -3.22 8.89
C ALA A 101 18.43 -4.61 8.31
N LEU A 102 17.74 -4.68 7.15
CA LEU A 102 17.50 -5.94 6.46
C LEU A 102 18.81 -6.59 5.95
N LEU A 103 19.74 -5.79 5.43
CA LEU A 103 21.08 -6.28 5.04
C LEU A 103 21.83 -6.89 6.22
N ASN A 104 21.81 -6.22 7.37
CA ASN A 104 22.43 -6.72 8.60
C ASN A 104 21.75 -8.01 9.09
N ALA A 105 20.42 -8.09 9.01
CA ALA A 105 19.67 -9.29 9.35
C ALA A 105 20.05 -10.47 8.44
N ARG A 106 20.10 -10.26 7.12
CA ARG A 106 20.55 -11.26 6.13
C ARG A 106 21.95 -11.76 6.45
N ASN A 107 22.90 -10.87 6.73
CA ASN A 107 24.28 -11.26 7.06
C ASN A 107 24.35 -12.06 8.37
N SER A 108 23.57 -11.69 9.38
CA SER A 108 23.49 -12.46 10.62
C SER A 108 22.91 -13.86 10.39
N ILE A 109 21.83 -13.96 9.60
CA ILE A 109 21.19 -15.24 9.26
C ILE A 109 22.17 -16.16 8.52
N LEU A 110 22.84 -15.65 7.48
CA LEU A 110 23.73 -16.46 6.65
C LEU A 110 25.05 -16.85 7.33
N HIS A 111 25.67 -15.92 8.05
CA HIS A 111 27.00 -16.16 8.62
C HIS A 111 26.96 -16.68 10.06
N LYS A 112 25.88 -16.46 10.80
CA LYS A 112 25.77 -16.87 12.21
C LYS A 112 24.63 -17.85 12.46
N ALA A 113 23.86 -18.24 11.44
CA ALA A 113 22.64 -19.07 11.56
C ALA A 113 21.58 -18.53 12.56
N ARG A 114 21.76 -17.29 13.00
CA ARG A 114 21.00 -16.65 14.08
C ARG A 114 20.56 -15.27 13.62
N HIS A 115 19.32 -14.92 13.92
CA HIS A 115 18.92 -13.53 14.00
C HIS A 115 18.85 -13.17 15.49
N THR A 116 19.48 -12.05 15.86
CA THR A 116 19.57 -11.56 17.25
C THR A 116 18.43 -10.61 17.64
N GLY A 117 17.60 -10.18 16.68
CA GLY A 117 16.45 -9.29 16.91
C GLY A 117 15.15 -10.06 17.13
N ALA A 118 14.10 -9.31 17.50
CA ALA A 118 12.77 -9.88 17.67
C ALA A 118 12.18 -10.31 16.31
N PRO A 119 11.44 -11.43 16.22
CA PRO A 119 10.79 -11.85 14.99
C PRO A 119 9.94 -10.75 14.33
N GLU A 120 9.25 -9.96 15.14
CA GLU A 120 8.42 -8.85 14.68
C GLU A 120 9.24 -7.76 13.98
N GLU A 121 10.43 -7.42 14.48
CA GLU A 121 11.32 -6.45 13.82
C GLU A 121 11.79 -6.96 12.45
N LEU A 122 12.05 -8.27 12.34
CA LEU A 122 12.42 -8.88 11.07
C LEU A 122 11.26 -8.81 10.07
N ALA A 123 10.04 -9.11 10.52
CA ALA A 123 8.84 -9.02 9.69
C ALA A 123 8.58 -7.59 9.21
N ILE A 124 8.74 -6.60 10.09
CA ILE A 124 8.68 -5.17 9.73
C ILE A 124 9.68 -4.84 8.63
N ASN A 125 10.96 -5.21 8.80
CA ASN A 125 11.98 -4.93 7.80
C ASN A 125 11.68 -5.59 6.44
N VAL A 126 11.11 -6.79 6.43
CA VAL A 126 10.67 -7.47 5.21
C VAL A 126 9.54 -6.69 4.52
N VAL A 127 8.47 -6.37 5.24
CA VAL A 127 7.30 -5.67 4.67
C VAL A 127 7.71 -4.29 4.15
N LYS A 128 8.47 -3.52 4.93
CA LYS A 128 9.00 -2.21 4.50
C LYS A 128 9.82 -2.32 3.22
N THR A 129 10.61 -3.38 3.07
CA THR A 129 11.42 -3.61 1.87
C THR A 129 10.55 -3.94 0.66
N LEU A 130 9.56 -4.83 0.81
CA LEU A 130 8.64 -5.18 -0.28
C LEU A 130 7.81 -3.96 -0.73
N TYR A 131 7.30 -3.17 0.22
CA TYR A 131 6.59 -1.94 -0.09
C TYR A 131 7.48 -0.87 -0.70
N PHE A 132 8.73 -0.73 -0.25
CA PHE A 132 9.69 0.16 -0.90
C PHE A 132 9.90 -0.22 -2.38
N ILE A 133 10.12 -1.51 -2.67
CA ILE A 133 10.28 -1.99 -4.05
C ILE A 133 9.02 -1.69 -4.85
N HIS A 134 7.84 -2.06 -4.33
CA HIS A 134 6.56 -1.87 -4.99
C HIS A 134 6.26 -0.40 -5.29
N SER A 135 6.23 0.46 -4.27
CA SER A 135 5.90 1.87 -4.44
C SER A 135 6.91 2.62 -5.31
N THR A 136 8.20 2.28 -5.20
CA THR A 136 9.22 2.89 -6.06
C THR A 136 9.07 2.43 -7.51
N TRP A 137 8.82 1.14 -7.75
CA TRP A 137 8.61 0.62 -9.11
C TRP A 137 7.36 1.20 -9.77
N HIS A 138 6.28 1.32 -9.00
CA HIS A 138 5.03 1.95 -9.43
C HIS A 138 5.25 3.42 -9.79
N SER A 139 5.81 4.19 -8.86
CA SER A 139 5.97 5.64 -9.05
C SER A 139 6.96 5.99 -10.16
N ASP A 140 8.07 5.28 -10.29
CA ASP A 140 9.11 5.62 -11.25
C ASP A 140 8.86 5.03 -12.65
N PHE A 141 8.19 3.88 -12.72
CA PHE A 141 8.14 3.07 -13.94
C PHE A 141 6.77 2.44 -14.24
N GLY A 142 5.74 2.67 -13.40
CA GLY A 142 4.39 2.14 -13.57
C GLY A 142 4.25 0.63 -13.29
N GLY A 143 5.27 -0.01 -12.71
CA GLY A 143 5.24 -1.45 -12.42
C GLY A 143 4.59 -1.78 -11.08
N LEU A 144 3.95 -2.95 -10.98
CA LEU A 144 3.17 -3.35 -9.81
C LEU A 144 3.57 -4.77 -9.38
N LEU A 145 3.89 -4.96 -8.09
CA LEU A 145 4.12 -6.30 -7.51
C LEU A 145 2.82 -6.94 -7.02
N PHE A 146 1.92 -6.14 -6.46
CA PHE A 146 0.71 -6.62 -5.80
C PHE A 146 -0.54 -6.39 -6.65
N GLN A 147 -1.43 -7.36 -6.60
CA GLN A 147 -2.72 -7.34 -7.29
C GLN A 147 -3.85 -7.02 -6.32
N ARG A 148 -4.90 -6.37 -6.85
CA ARG A 148 -6.12 -6.11 -6.11
C ARG A 148 -6.78 -7.43 -5.68
N SER A 149 -7.26 -7.48 -4.44
CA SER A 149 -7.92 -8.66 -3.88
C SER A 149 -9.42 -8.76 -4.21
N TYR A 150 -10.02 -7.72 -4.78
CA TYR A 150 -11.46 -7.65 -5.12
C TYR A 150 -12.38 -8.06 -3.96
N GLY A 151 -12.16 -7.51 -2.76
CA GLY A 151 -12.95 -7.87 -1.57
C GLY A 151 -12.74 -9.29 -1.03
N LEU A 152 -11.79 -10.07 -1.57
CA LEU A 152 -11.43 -11.40 -1.11
C LEU A 152 -10.00 -11.40 -0.52
N PRO A 153 -9.85 -11.02 0.78
CA PRO A 153 -8.53 -10.89 1.39
C PRO A 153 -7.66 -12.15 1.20
N PRO A 154 -6.41 -12.00 0.71
CA PRO A 154 -5.50 -13.13 0.53
C PRO A 154 -5.16 -13.77 1.87
N PRO A 155 -4.73 -15.05 1.92
CA PRO A 155 -4.41 -15.73 3.16
C PRO A 155 -3.39 -14.99 4.05
N ILE A 156 -2.40 -14.33 3.43
CA ILE A 156 -1.40 -13.53 4.14
C ILE A 156 -2.03 -12.43 5.02
N SER A 157 -3.20 -11.91 4.65
CA SER A 157 -3.88 -10.84 5.40
C SER A 157 -4.28 -11.27 6.83
N LYS A 158 -4.26 -12.58 7.11
CA LYS A 158 -4.51 -13.19 8.42
C LYS A 158 -3.22 -13.58 9.16
N ASN A 159 -2.07 -13.57 8.49
CA ASN A 159 -0.79 -13.90 9.08
C ASN A 159 -0.34 -12.81 10.08
N LYS A 160 0.05 -13.24 11.29
CA LYS A 160 0.43 -12.37 12.39
C LYS A 160 1.69 -11.57 12.07
N MET A 161 2.71 -12.21 11.49
CA MET A 161 3.97 -11.53 11.14
C MET A 161 3.76 -10.50 10.03
N TRP A 162 2.95 -10.81 9.02
CA TRP A 162 2.53 -9.85 8.00
C TRP A 162 1.83 -8.66 8.62
N ARG A 163 0.78 -8.86 9.42
CA ARG A 163 0.05 -7.78 10.09
C ARG A 163 0.97 -6.89 10.94
N LYS A 164 1.92 -7.50 11.65
CA LYS A 164 2.92 -6.75 12.42
C LYS A 164 3.84 -5.92 11.54
N GLY A 165 4.26 -6.48 10.40
CA GLY A 165 5.06 -5.75 9.42
C GLY A 165 4.31 -4.58 8.79
N VAL A 166 3.04 -4.79 8.41
CA VAL A 166 2.17 -3.74 7.88
C VAL A 166 1.94 -2.64 8.92
N GLN A 167 1.63 -3.00 10.16
CA GLN A 167 1.46 -2.06 11.27
C GLN A 167 2.71 -1.18 11.44
N GLY A 168 3.90 -1.77 11.48
CA GLY A 168 5.15 -1.01 11.62
C GLY A 168 5.49 -0.10 10.43
N PHE A 169 4.93 -0.35 9.25
CA PHE A 169 5.01 0.56 8.11
C PHE A 169 3.95 1.68 8.20
N VAL A 170 2.73 1.35 8.60
CA VAL A 170 1.65 2.33 8.82
C VAL A 170 2.05 3.38 9.86
N GLU A 171 2.59 2.94 11.01
CA GLU A 171 3.08 3.85 12.07
C GLU A 171 4.14 4.84 11.56
N GLN A 172 4.94 4.42 10.57
CA GLN A 172 5.91 5.30 9.90
C GLN A 172 5.22 6.29 8.95
N LEU A 173 4.22 5.86 8.19
CA LEU A 173 3.46 6.76 7.32
C LEU A 173 2.74 7.84 8.13
N GLU A 174 2.13 7.48 9.25
CA GLU A 174 1.49 8.43 10.17
C GLU A 174 2.50 9.41 10.75
N SER A 175 3.58 8.90 11.36
CA SER A 175 4.53 9.75 12.10
C SER A 175 5.46 10.59 11.23
N VAL A 176 5.80 10.13 10.02
CA VAL A 176 6.77 10.80 9.14
C VAL A 176 6.09 11.59 8.02
N HIS A 177 4.96 11.11 7.52
CA HIS A 177 4.30 11.67 6.34
C HIS A 177 2.93 12.31 6.65
N ASP A 178 2.48 12.31 7.90
CA ASP A 178 1.19 12.89 8.34
C ASP A 178 0.01 12.39 7.49
N MET A 179 0.05 11.10 7.11
CA MET A 179 -0.98 10.49 6.28
C MET A 179 -2.20 10.08 7.11
N ASP A 180 -3.40 10.35 6.59
CA ASP A 180 -4.66 9.90 7.19
C ASP A 180 -4.90 8.42 6.90
N ILE A 181 -4.67 7.57 7.90
CA ILE A 181 -4.85 6.12 7.84
C ILE A 181 -6.24 5.74 8.31
N ARG A 182 -6.87 4.78 7.60
CA ARG A 182 -8.23 4.33 7.91
C ARG A 182 -8.28 2.82 8.14
N THR A 183 -9.38 2.39 8.73
CA THR A 183 -9.68 0.96 8.94
C THR A 183 -10.29 0.35 7.69
N CYS A 184 -9.71 -0.76 7.21
CA CYS A 184 -10.22 -1.50 6.06
C CYS A 184 -11.52 -2.22 6.40
N LEU A 185 -12.53 -2.11 5.54
CA LEU A 185 -13.80 -2.82 5.72
C LEU A 185 -13.67 -4.34 5.51
N ALA A 186 -12.80 -4.78 4.60
CA ALA A 186 -12.63 -6.20 4.29
C ALA A 186 -11.84 -6.96 5.37
N CYS A 187 -10.73 -6.40 5.86
CA CYS A 187 -9.86 -7.10 6.82
C CYS A 187 -9.79 -6.48 8.22
N GLN A 188 -10.50 -5.37 8.45
CA GLN A 188 -10.61 -4.66 9.74
C GLN A 188 -9.25 -4.19 10.30
N GLN A 189 -8.22 -4.07 9.45
CA GLN A 189 -6.93 -3.52 9.84
C GLN A 189 -6.86 -2.02 9.57
N HIS A 190 -6.24 -1.28 10.48
CA HIS A 190 -5.95 0.15 10.33
C HIS A 190 -4.72 0.32 9.42
N SER A 191 -4.95 0.26 8.11
CA SER A 191 -3.88 0.23 7.11
C SER A 191 -4.34 0.70 5.73
N VAL A 192 -5.43 1.46 5.68
CA VAL A 192 -5.97 2.01 4.45
C VAL A 192 -5.36 3.38 4.18
N ILE A 193 -4.74 3.55 3.01
CA ILE A 193 -4.09 4.77 2.55
C ILE A 193 -4.65 5.22 1.20
N THR A 194 -4.24 6.40 0.72
CA THR A 194 -4.56 6.85 -0.64
C THR A 194 -3.70 6.11 -1.68
N GLY A 195 -4.31 5.77 -2.83
CA GLY A 195 -3.68 5.02 -3.91
C GLY A 195 -2.52 5.74 -4.61
N GLU A 196 -2.40 7.06 -4.43
CA GLU A 196 -1.26 7.84 -4.94
C GLU A 196 0.10 7.30 -4.45
N PHE A 197 0.13 6.73 -3.24
CA PHE A 197 1.36 6.23 -2.61
C PHE A 197 1.63 4.74 -2.88
N PHE A 198 0.62 4.01 -3.34
CA PHE A 198 0.69 2.57 -3.50
C PHE A 198 -0.31 2.16 -4.56
N GLY A 199 0.14 1.68 -5.73
CA GLY A 199 -0.75 1.18 -6.77
C GLY A 199 -1.11 -0.29 -6.56
N LEU A 200 -2.14 -0.81 -7.23
CA LEU A 200 -2.43 -2.25 -7.30
C LEU A 200 -2.82 -2.62 -8.72
N GLU A 201 -2.40 -3.81 -9.18
CA GLU A 201 -2.84 -4.31 -10.48
C GLU A 201 -4.36 -4.60 -10.41
N GLY A 202 -5.12 -4.07 -11.37
CA GLY A 202 -6.59 -4.14 -11.37
C GLY A 202 -7.29 -3.10 -10.50
N ALA A 203 -6.57 -2.13 -9.94
CA ALA A 203 -7.15 -0.90 -9.41
C ALA A 203 -6.97 0.22 -10.44
N GLU A 204 -8.05 0.59 -11.13
CA GLU A 204 -8.10 1.69 -12.10
C GLU A 204 -8.95 2.83 -11.52
N GLY A 205 -8.56 4.09 -11.74
CA GLY A 205 -9.28 5.28 -11.25
C GLY A 205 -8.35 6.40 -10.78
N MET A 206 -8.87 7.62 -10.58
CA MET A 206 -8.05 8.76 -10.12
C MET A 206 -7.98 8.85 -8.59
N GLU A 207 -9.04 8.43 -7.88
CA GLU A 207 -9.11 8.46 -6.40
C GLU A 207 -9.60 7.12 -5.82
N TYR A 208 -8.65 6.29 -5.39
CA TYR A 208 -8.97 5.04 -4.68
C TYR A 208 -8.21 4.93 -3.36
N LEU A 209 -8.85 4.32 -2.36
CA LEU A 209 -8.20 3.91 -1.12
C LEU A 209 -7.65 2.50 -1.26
N ILE A 210 -6.49 2.21 -0.68
CA ILE A 210 -5.90 0.87 -0.67
C ILE A 210 -5.61 0.42 0.75
N CYS A 211 -6.07 -0.78 1.08
CA CYS A 211 -5.62 -1.48 2.27
C CYS A 211 -4.27 -2.15 2.02
N LEU A 212 -3.23 -1.72 2.72
CA LEU A 212 -1.91 -2.34 2.67
C LEU A 212 -1.93 -3.79 3.17
N ASN A 213 -2.80 -4.14 4.11
CA ASN A 213 -2.82 -5.50 4.68
C ASN A 213 -3.46 -6.57 3.77
N CYS A 214 -4.55 -6.25 3.08
CA CYS A 214 -5.27 -7.23 2.26
C CYS A 214 -5.28 -6.91 0.77
N PHE A 215 -4.69 -5.79 0.34
CA PHE A 215 -4.67 -5.33 -1.05
C PHE A 215 -6.07 -5.16 -1.65
N ASP A 216 -7.05 -4.84 -0.81
CA ASP A 216 -8.33 -4.41 -1.32
C ASP A 216 -8.27 -2.93 -1.66
N SER A 217 -9.05 -2.52 -2.65
CA SER A 217 -9.17 -1.12 -3.01
C SER A 217 -10.63 -0.71 -3.12
N LEU A 218 -10.89 0.53 -2.72
CA LEU A 218 -12.19 1.17 -2.79
C LEU A 218 -12.08 2.37 -3.74
N ASP A 219 -12.81 2.33 -4.84
CA ASP A 219 -12.94 3.48 -5.75
C ASP A 219 -13.86 4.52 -5.08
N ILE A 220 -13.29 5.66 -4.65
CA ILE A 220 -14.03 6.76 -4.02
C ILE A 220 -14.70 7.66 -5.07
N GLU A 221 -14.25 7.59 -6.32
CA GLU A 221 -14.77 8.39 -7.43
C GLU A 221 -16.09 7.80 -7.94
N HIS A 222 -16.23 6.47 -7.99
CA HIS A 222 -17.39 5.80 -8.58
C HIS A 222 -18.15 4.84 -7.66
N GLU A 223 -17.48 4.09 -6.79
CA GLU A 223 -18.10 2.99 -6.02
C GLU A 223 -18.51 3.41 -4.60
N ALA A 224 -17.71 4.26 -3.97
CA ALA A 224 -17.89 4.70 -2.59
C ALA A 224 -17.90 6.22 -2.45
N ARG A 225 -18.51 6.75 -1.39
CA ARG A 225 -18.38 8.17 -1.00
C ARG A 225 -17.95 8.31 0.44
N LEU A 226 -17.06 9.26 0.71
CA LEU A 226 -16.63 9.61 2.06
C LEU A 226 -17.38 10.82 2.57
N ILE A 227 -18.20 10.62 3.61
CA ILE A 227 -18.87 11.70 4.34
C ILE A 227 -18.43 11.74 5.80
N ARG A 228 -18.81 12.83 6.48
CA ARG A 228 -18.59 12.99 7.92
C ARG A 228 -19.60 12.14 8.69
N CYS A 229 -19.13 11.33 9.63
CA CYS A 229 -19.99 10.54 10.49
C CYS A 229 -20.80 11.44 11.44
N HIS A 230 -22.10 11.21 11.57
CA HIS A 230 -22.96 11.96 12.51
C HIS A 230 -22.65 11.69 13.99
N VAL A 231 -22.02 10.55 14.32
CA VAL A 231 -21.67 10.17 15.71
C VAL A 231 -20.31 10.71 16.12
N CYS A 232 -19.24 10.35 15.39
CA CYS A 232 -17.88 10.72 15.78
C CYS A 232 -17.35 11.97 15.07
N HIS A 233 -18.10 12.53 14.12
CA HIS A 233 -17.75 13.75 13.35
C HIS A 233 -16.44 13.67 12.54
N SER A 234 -15.83 12.49 12.43
CA SER A 234 -14.69 12.22 11.54
C SER A 234 -15.17 11.97 10.11
N ARG A 235 -14.36 12.36 9.11
CA ARG A 235 -14.63 12.11 7.68
C ARG A 235 -14.22 10.68 7.28
N THR A 236 -14.84 9.72 7.94
CA THR A 236 -14.48 8.30 7.91
C THR A 236 -15.68 7.38 7.59
N TYR A 237 -16.83 7.96 7.24
CA TYR A 237 -18.04 7.23 6.86
C TYR A 237 -18.01 6.88 5.37
N ILE A 238 -17.89 5.59 5.07
CA ILE A 238 -17.85 5.07 3.70
C ILE A 238 -19.27 4.68 3.30
N VAL A 239 -19.75 5.24 2.21
CA VAL A 239 -21.08 4.99 1.64
C VAL A 239 -20.91 4.18 0.37
N GLU A 240 -21.67 3.10 0.18
CA GLU A 240 -21.73 2.36 -1.09
C GLU A 240 -22.64 3.12 -2.07
N ALA A 241 -22.05 3.95 -2.93
CA ALA A 241 -22.78 4.88 -3.79
C ALA A 241 -23.62 4.19 -4.89
N LEU A 242 -23.31 2.92 -5.19
CA LEU A 242 -24.01 2.11 -6.19
C LEU A 242 -25.12 1.22 -5.59
N ASN A 243 -25.23 1.12 -4.27
CA ASN A 243 -26.15 0.22 -3.58
C ASN A 243 -27.40 0.96 -3.08
N GLU A 244 -28.16 1.57 -4.01
CA GLU A 244 -29.39 2.28 -3.67
C GLU A 244 -30.49 1.31 -3.18
N GLN A 245 -31.00 1.60 -2.00
CA GLN A 245 -32.19 1.01 -1.40
C GLN A 245 -33.40 1.92 -1.64
N GLU A 246 -34.59 1.43 -1.28
CA GLU A 246 -35.80 2.25 -1.34
C GLU A 246 -35.62 3.61 -0.64
N ARG A 247 -36.29 4.63 -1.17
CA ARG A 247 -36.30 6.00 -0.61
C ARG A 247 -34.93 6.70 -0.67
N GLN A 248 -34.11 6.44 -1.69
CA GLN A 248 -32.80 7.08 -1.87
C GLN A 248 -31.82 6.78 -0.72
N LEU A 249 -31.99 5.65 -0.02
CA LEU A 249 -31.10 5.24 1.06
C LEU A 249 -29.95 4.41 0.51
N TYR A 250 -28.79 4.51 1.12
CA TYR A 250 -27.59 3.78 0.72
C TYR A 250 -26.92 3.23 1.97
N ALA A 251 -26.40 2.01 1.86
CA ALA A 251 -25.64 1.40 2.93
C ALA A 251 -24.31 2.14 3.13
N GLY A 252 -23.88 2.25 4.37
CA GLY A 252 -22.57 2.80 4.67
C GLY A 252 -22.13 2.47 6.09
N LYS A 253 -20.85 2.70 6.37
CA LYS A 253 -20.26 2.40 7.66
C LYS A 253 -19.14 3.36 8.02
N CYS A 254 -19.13 3.81 9.28
CA CYS A 254 -18.03 4.55 9.86
C CYS A 254 -16.87 3.64 10.19
N THR A 255 -15.71 3.89 9.59
CA THR A 255 -14.50 3.12 9.89
C THR A 255 -13.86 3.46 11.23
N ALA A 256 -14.27 4.56 11.88
CA ALA A 256 -13.72 5.02 13.16
C ALA A 256 -14.53 4.53 14.37
N CYS A 257 -15.86 4.68 14.34
CA CYS A 257 -16.74 4.29 15.46
C CYS A 257 -17.65 3.09 15.16
N LEU A 258 -17.52 2.49 13.96
CA LEU A 258 -18.29 1.32 13.52
C LEU A 258 -19.80 1.53 13.33
N GLU A 259 -20.30 2.76 13.49
CA GLU A 259 -21.67 3.16 13.15
C GLU A 259 -22.03 2.74 11.72
N ASP A 260 -23.18 2.10 11.50
CA ASP A 260 -23.56 1.50 10.22
C ASP A 260 -25.00 1.82 9.75
N ASN A 261 -25.51 2.99 10.12
CA ASN A 261 -26.80 3.49 9.64
C ASN A 261 -26.82 3.81 8.13
N PHE A 262 -28.02 3.81 7.57
CA PHE A 262 -28.23 4.24 6.19
C PHE A 262 -27.97 5.73 6.04
N VAL A 263 -27.38 6.10 4.91
CA VAL A 263 -27.29 7.50 4.48
C VAL A 263 -28.26 7.75 3.34
N ARG A 264 -28.59 9.00 3.07
CA ARG A 264 -29.47 9.36 1.96
C ARG A 264 -28.73 10.18 0.91
N ARG A 265 -29.05 9.97 -0.36
CA ARG A 265 -28.60 10.83 -1.47
C ARG A 265 -29.64 11.92 -1.74
N CYS A 266 -29.23 13.18 -1.74
CA CYS A 266 -30.12 14.29 -2.07
C CYS A 266 -30.46 14.24 -3.56
N ILE A 267 -31.76 14.28 -3.90
CA ILE A 267 -32.18 14.22 -5.32
C ILE A 267 -31.77 15.44 -6.14
N GLN A 268 -31.48 16.58 -5.49
CA GLN A 268 -31.18 17.85 -6.17
C GLN A 268 -29.68 18.08 -6.38
N CYS A 269 -28.86 17.87 -5.34
CA CYS A 269 -27.41 18.13 -5.40
C CYS A 269 -26.57 16.85 -5.38
N GLU A 270 -27.22 15.68 -5.32
CA GLU A 270 -26.60 14.36 -5.31
C GLU A 270 -25.64 14.09 -4.15
N SER A 271 -25.56 15.01 -3.19
CA SER A 271 -24.72 14.85 -1.99
C SER A 271 -25.33 13.82 -1.04
N PHE A 272 -24.46 13.00 -0.44
CA PHE A 272 -24.83 12.05 0.59
C PHE A 272 -24.83 12.72 1.97
N TYR A 273 -25.82 12.41 2.80
CA TYR A 273 -25.99 12.96 4.15
C TYR A 273 -26.64 11.95 5.09
N HIS A 274 -26.45 12.15 6.41
CA HIS A 274 -27.12 11.37 7.43
C HIS A 274 -28.54 11.90 7.67
N PRO A 275 -29.60 11.09 7.54
CA PRO A 275 -30.96 11.48 7.89
C PRO A 275 -31.11 12.05 9.31
N GLU A 276 -30.26 11.57 10.23
CA GLU A 276 -30.19 11.99 11.63
C GLU A 276 -29.79 13.47 11.79
N ASP A 277 -29.05 14.03 10.83
CA ASP A 277 -28.67 15.45 10.81
C ASP A 277 -29.84 16.35 10.35
N GLY A 278 -30.97 15.75 9.98
CA GLY A 278 -32.17 16.41 9.48
C GLY A 278 -32.37 16.23 7.97
N GLU A 279 -33.62 16.09 7.55
CA GLU A 279 -33.98 15.89 6.15
C GLU A 279 -35.31 16.58 5.79
N PHE A 280 -35.45 16.89 4.50
CA PHE A 280 -36.70 17.42 3.94
C PHE A 280 -37.29 16.41 2.96
N ASN A 281 -38.60 16.17 3.05
CA ASN A 281 -39.32 15.28 2.15
C ASN A 281 -40.43 16.02 1.39
N LYS A 282 -40.53 15.78 0.08
CA LYS A 282 -41.67 16.19 -0.74
C LYS A 282 -42.02 15.10 -1.73
N LYS A 283 -43.28 14.61 -1.65
CA LYS A 283 -43.82 13.56 -2.53
C LYS A 283 -42.92 12.31 -2.60
N GLY A 284 -42.35 11.89 -1.46
CA GLY A 284 -41.51 10.69 -1.40
C GLY A 284 -40.07 10.89 -1.89
N ARG A 285 -39.67 12.11 -2.24
CA ARG A 285 -38.29 12.49 -2.56
C ARG A 285 -37.66 13.25 -1.41
N TYR A 286 -36.36 13.06 -1.22
CA TYR A 286 -35.66 13.58 -0.05
C TYR A 286 -34.51 14.52 -0.43
N PHE A 287 -34.31 15.53 0.42
CA PHE A 287 -33.39 16.65 0.20
C PHE A 287 -32.57 16.93 1.46
N CYS A 288 -31.28 17.25 1.27
CA CYS A 288 -30.34 17.52 2.38
C CYS A 288 -30.51 18.90 3.02
N SER A 289 -31.26 19.80 2.40
CA SER A 289 -31.49 21.16 2.89
C SER A 289 -32.77 21.76 2.31
N LEU A 290 -33.29 22.80 2.99
CA LEU A 290 -34.42 23.57 2.50
C LEU A 290 -34.11 24.21 1.13
N ALA A 291 -32.90 24.71 0.94
CA ALA A 291 -32.46 25.26 -0.34
C ALA A 291 -32.51 24.23 -1.47
N CYS A 292 -32.10 22.98 -1.20
CA CYS A 292 -32.22 21.89 -2.18
C CYS A 292 -33.68 21.53 -2.47
N LEU A 293 -34.56 21.59 -1.46
CA LEU A 293 -35.99 21.38 -1.65
C LEU A 293 -36.61 22.46 -2.55
N GLU A 294 -36.33 23.73 -2.26
CA GLU A 294 -36.84 24.89 -3.00
C GLU A 294 -36.36 24.86 -4.46
N CYS A 295 -35.06 24.72 -4.69
CA CYS A 295 -34.47 24.59 -6.03
C CYS A 295 -35.00 23.38 -6.81
N GLY A 296 -35.25 22.26 -6.12
CA GLY A 296 -35.83 21.06 -6.73
C GLY A 296 -37.29 21.26 -7.11
N SER A 297 -38.05 22.02 -6.32
CA SER A 297 -39.48 22.23 -6.57
C SER A 297 -39.81 23.12 -7.77
N ASP A 298 -38.86 23.89 -8.28
CA ASP A 298 -39.03 24.64 -9.54
C ASP A 298 -38.88 23.76 -10.79
N ARG A 299 -38.41 22.51 -10.63
CA ARG A 299 -38.17 21.56 -11.72
C ARG A 299 -39.19 20.43 -11.81
N PHE A 300 -40.20 20.39 -10.93
CA PHE A 300 -41.18 19.29 -10.83
C PHE A 300 -42.64 19.72 -10.64
#